data_AF-A0A7X6US25-F1
#
_entry.id   AF-A0A7X6US25-F1
#
_cell.length_a   1.000
_cell.length_b   1.000
_cell.length_c   1.000
_cell.angle_alpha   90.00
_cell.angle_beta   90.00
_cell.angle_gamma   90.00
#
_symmetry.space_group_name_H-M   'P 1'
#
loop_
_entity.id
_entity.type
_entity.pdbx_description
1 polymer ?
#
loop_
_entity_poly.entity_id
_entity_poly.type
_entity_poly.pdbx_seq_one_letter_code
_entity_poly.pdbx_strand_id
1 'polypeptide(L)' 'MEKNYSISHDRNDEKPEAKARWFASLPMAERMQIFCDVTDLALSVNPSLMEKDHVKPVAGRIQILSAT' A
#
# COMPACT_ATOMS: atom_id res chain seq x y z
N MET A 1 11.40 6.70 38.91
CA MET A 1 11.99 7.10 37.62
C MET A 1 10.87 7.11 36.60
N GLU A 2 10.40 8.28 36.20
CA GLU A 2 9.43 8.40 35.11
C GLU A 2 10.13 8.08 33.78
N LYS A 3 9.59 7.13 33.01
CA LYS A 3 10.07 6.86 31.65
C LYS A 3 9.39 7.84 30.69
N ASN A 4 10.16 8.79 30.16
CA ASN A 4 9.74 9.62 29.03
C ASN A 4 9.92 8.80 27.74
N TYR A 5 8.82 8.31 27.17
CA TYR A 5 8.84 7.67 25.86
C TYR A 5 8.70 8.75 24.78
N SER A 6 9.66 8.80 23.84
CA SER A 6 9.57 9.62 22.64
C SER A 6 9.26 8.74 21.43
N ILE A 7 8.37 9.21 20.55
CA ILE A 7 8.06 8.51 19.29
C ILE A 7 9.15 8.85 18.27
N SER A 8 9.79 7.84 17.70
CA SER A 8 10.66 8.01 16.54
C SER A 8 9.84 7.95 15.26
N HIS A 9 10.15 8.83 14.31
CA HIS A 9 9.56 8.87 12.97
C HIS A 9 10.59 8.52 11.87
N ASP A 10 11.73 7.93 12.24
CA ASP A 10 12.73 7.48 11.25
C ASP A 10 12.19 6.28 10.45
N ARG A 11 12.33 6.34 9.14
CA ARG A 11 11.94 5.27 8.22
C ARG A 11 12.82 4.03 8.37
N ASN A 12 14.06 4.20 8.86
CA ASN A 12 15.01 3.10 9.07
C ASN A 12 14.68 2.26 10.31
N ASP A 13 13.80 2.75 11.19
CA ASP A 13 13.35 2.00 12.36
C ASP A 13 12.41 0.84 11.98
N GLU A 14 11.90 0.84 10.74
CA GLU A 14 11.00 -0.19 10.23
C GLU A 14 11.59 -0.95 9.05
N LYS A 15 11.61 -2.28 9.16
CA LYS A 15 12.05 -3.16 8.08
C LYS A 15 10.90 -3.45 7.10
N PRO A 16 11.16 -3.55 5.78
CA PRO A 16 10.15 -3.92 4.80
C PRO A 16 9.40 -5.22 5.14
N GLU A 17 10.09 -6.21 5.70
CA GLU A 17 9.49 -7.51 6.08
C GLU A 17 8.51 -7.37 7.25
N ALA A 18 8.78 -6.44 8.18
CA ALA A 18 7.87 -6.16 9.30
C ALA A 18 6.59 -5.51 8.79
N LYS A 19 6.71 -4.52 7.88
CA LYS A 19 5.57 -3.87 7.22
C LYS A 19 4.75 -4.87 6.42
N ALA A 20 5.40 -5.76 5.67
CA ALA A 20 4.74 -6.80 4.89
C ALA A 20 3.97 -7.80 5.79
N ARG A 21 4.58 -8.23 6.91
CA ARG A 21 3.91 -9.11 7.89
C ARG A 21 2.70 -8.43 8.54
N TRP A 22 2.82 -7.16 8.91
CA TRP A 22 1.70 -6.38 9.41
C TRP A 22 0.57 -6.34 8.38
N PHE A 23 0.85 -5.95 7.14
CA PHE A 23 -0.17 -5.87 6.09
C PHE A 23 -0.82 -7.23 5.80
N ALA A 24 -0.06 -8.32 5.80
CA ALA A 24 -0.57 -9.67 5.59
C ALA A 24 -1.45 -10.18 6.73
N SER A 25 -1.31 -9.63 7.94
CA SER A 25 -2.14 -10.00 9.09
C SER A 25 -3.55 -9.39 9.05
N LEU A 26 -3.79 -8.43 8.16
CA LEU A 26 -5.07 -7.72 8.07
C LEU A 26 -6.14 -8.55 7.33
N PRO A 27 -7.42 -8.44 7.72
CA PRO A 27 -8.54 -8.94 6.95
C PRO A 27 -8.51 -8.43 5.50
N MET A 28 -9.08 -9.21 4.57
CA MET A 28 -9.09 -8.85 3.15
C MET A 28 -9.72 -7.48 2.88
N ALA A 29 -10.81 -7.15 3.57
CA ALA A 29 -11.48 -5.86 3.43
C ALA A 29 -10.58 -4.69 3.86
N GLU A 30 -9.85 -4.84 4.97
CA GLU A 30 -8.92 -3.81 5.45
C GLU A 30 -7.72 -3.64 4.52
N ARG A 31 -7.20 -4.74 3.95
CA ARG A 31 -6.15 -4.67 2.93
C ARG A 31 -6.59 -3.87 1.71
N MET A 32 -7.84 -4.09 1.26
CA MET A 32 -8.41 -3.33 0.15
C MET A 32 -8.56 -1.85 0.50
N GLN A 33 -9.05 -1.54 1.71
CA GLN A 33 -9.21 -0.17 2.16
C GLN A 33 -7.87 0.59 2.16
N ILE A 34 -6.82 0.00 2.77
CA ILE A 34 -5.48 0.60 2.79
C ILE A 34 -4.94 0.80 1.38
N PHE A 35 -5.16 -0.17 0.49
CA PHE A 35 -4.74 -0.04 -0.90
C PHE A 35 -5.39 1.17 -1.58
N CYS A 36 -6.71 1.34 -1.40
CA CYS A 36 -7.43 2.51 -1.90
C CYS A 36 -6.91 3.81 -1.27
N ASP A 37 -6.80 3.88 0.05
CA ASP A 37 -6.36 5.09 0.77
C ASP A 37 -4.96 5.55 0.33
N VAL A 38 -4.02 4.62 0.18
CA VAL A 38 -2.66 4.92 -0.29
C VAL A 38 -2.66 5.33 -1.75
N THR A 39 -3.50 4.71 -2.59
CA THR A 39 -3.62 5.08 -4.01
C THR A 39 -4.20 6.47 -4.16
N ASP A 40 -5.29 6.77 -3.44
CA ASP A 40 -5.93 8.09 -3.44
C ASP A 40 -4.97 9.17 -2.94
N LEU A 41 -4.21 8.88 -1.87
CA LEU A 41 -3.16 9.79 -1.40
C LEU A 41 -2.10 10.04 -2.48
N ALA A 42 -1.59 8.99 -3.12
CA ALA A 42 -0.57 9.10 -4.17
C ALA A 42 -1.08 9.93 -5.36
N LEU A 43 -2.33 9.72 -5.77
CA LEU A 43 -2.96 10.47 -6.86
C LEU A 43 -3.29 11.91 -6.47
N SER A 44 -3.67 12.16 -5.21
CA SER A 44 -3.92 13.52 -4.71
C SER A 44 -2.64 14.38 -4.70
N VAL A 45 -1.49 13.77 -4.39
CA VAL A 45 -0.18 14.44 -4.38
C VAL A 45 0.40 14.54 -5.79
N ASN A 46 0.18 13.54 -6.63
CA ASN A 46 0.69 13.50 -8.00
C ASN A 46 -0.33 12.90 -8.97
N PRO A 47 -1.25 13.73 -9.53
CA PRO A 47 -2.27 13.26 -10.46
C PRO A 47 -1.71 12.62 -11.73
N SER A 48 -0.57 13.11 -12.22
CA SER A 48 0.11 12.57 -13.42
C SER A 48 0.66 11.16 -13.25
N LEU A 49 0.61 10.60 -12.03
CA LEU A 49 1.04 9.22 -11.77
C LEU A 49 0.26 8.21 -12.63
N MET A 50 -0.99 8.51 -13.00
CA MET A 50 -1.81 7.66 -13.88
C MET A 50 -1.32 7.62 -15.33
N GLU A 51 -0.55 8.62 -15.75
CA GLU A 51 -0.18 8.82 -17.16
C GLU A 51 1.17 8.17 -17.51
N LYS A 52 1.86 7.59 -16.52
CA LYS A 52 3.18 6.97 -16.71
C LYS A 52 3.08 5.64 -17.48
N ASP A 53 4.12 5.33 -18.27
CA ASP A 53 4.14 4.20 -19.21
C ASP A 53 3.91 2.80 -18.59
N HIS A 54 4.12 2.63 -17.28
CA HIS A 54 3.91 1.38 -16.56
C HIS A 54 2.52 1.25 -15.90
N VAL A 55 1.58 2.15 -16.22
CA VAL A 55 0.19 2.13 -15.69
C VAL A 55 -0.74 1.29 -16.58
N LYS A 56 -0.28 0.89 -17.78
CA LYS A 56 -1.05 0.01 -18.67
C LYS A 56 -0.93 -1.44 -18.20
N PRO A 57 -2.05 -2.17 -18.01
CA PRO A 57 -2.01 -3.61 -17.77
C PRO A 57 -1.17 -4.29 -18.85
N VAL A 58 -0.27 -5.19 -18.44
CA VAL A 58 0.46 -6.02 -19.40
C VAL A 58 -0.59 -6.82 -20.18
N ALA A 59 -0.62 -6.64 -21.51
CA ALA A 59 -1.56 -7.34 -22.38
C ALA A 59 -1.50 -8.86 -22.09
N GLY A 60 -2.66 -9.46 -21.79
CA GLY A 60 -2.77 -10.89 -21.46
C GLY A 60 -2.70 -11.25 -19.97
N ARG A 61 -2.41 -10.30 -19.05
CA ARG A 61 -2.49 -10.52 -17.60
C ARG A 61 -3.85 -10.09 -17.02
N ILE A 62 -4.93 -10.65 -17.56
CA ILE A 62 -6.27 -10.50 -17.00
C ILE A 62 -6.60 -11.79 -16.26
N GLN A 63 -6.76 -11.74 -14.94
CA GLN A 63 -7.28 -12.86 -14.17
C GLN A 63 -8.81 -12.76 -14.15
N ILE A 64 -9.49 -13.61 -14.93
CA ILE A 64 -10.94 -13.74 -14.88
C ILE A 64 -11.30 -14.60 -13.67
N LEU A 65 -11.97 -14.00 -12.68
CA LEU A 65 -12.35 -14.67 -11.43
C LEU A 65 -13.62 -15.53 -11.56
N SER A 66 -14.46 -15.23 -12.55
CA SER A 66 -15.61 -16.06 -12.96
C SER A 66 -16.02 -15.72 -14.39
N ALA A 67 -16.30 -16.75 -15.20
CA ALA A 67 -16.98 -16.62 -16.48
C ALA A 67 -18.39 -17.20 -16.35
N THR A 68 -19.38 -16.52 -16.92
CA THR A 68 -20.78 -16.98 -17.00
C THR A 68 -20.91 -18.12 -18.00
#